data_AF-A0A9E3G3B6-F1
#
_entry.id   AF-A0A9E3G3B6-F1
#
_cell.length_a   1.000
_cell.length_b   1.000
_cell.length_c   1.000
_cell.angle_alpha   90.00
_cell.angle_beta   90.00
_cell.angle_gamma   90.00
#
_symmetry.space_group_name_H-M   'P 1'
#
loop_
_entity.id
_entity.type
_entity.pdbx_description
1 polymer ?
#
loop_
_entity_poly.entity_id
_entity_poly.type
_entity_poly.pdbx_seq_one_letter_code
_entity_poly.pdbx_strand_id
1 'polypeptide(L)'
;MNLRYLLLPVIAVGLGGSLRAQAPDDSPSSSASPGVEERGGGWHHHHERWLFRELQLTAPQRQQLKAYRSNNRAAFRNALLSYLQAKASLQSAINQNNTANLAGLASNVATAQAQLIQLRAQAEEYIVSNVLTSNQKNVWDQIQAKRASRLQDRISKLQAE
;
A
#
# COMPACT_ATOMS: atom_id res chain seq x y z
N MET A 1 -28.48 -3.67 10.37
CA MET A 1 -27.68 -3.97 11.58
C MET A 1 -26.60 -5.00 11.25
N ASN A 2 -25.33 -4.62 11.38
CA ASN A 2 -24.18 -5.41 11.82
C ASN A 2 -22.94 -4.51 11.72
N LEU A 3 -22.70 -3.79 12.83
CA LEU A 3 -21.74 -2.71 13.01
C LEU A 3 -20.42 -3.30 13.51
N ARG A 4 -19.45 -3.59 12.63
CA ARG A 4 -18.07 -3.96 13.05
C ARG A 4 -17.07 -3.34 12.08
N TYR A 5 -15.99 -2.78 12.64
CA TYR A 5 -14.86 -2.07 12.02
C TYR A 5 -14.95 -0.53 11.90
N LEU A 6 -15.41 0.11 12.98
CA LEU A 6 -14.74 1.30 13.50
C LEU A 6 -13.43 0.87 14.16
N LEU A 7 -12.30 1.52 13.84
CA LEU A 7 -11.14 1.68 14.75
C LEU A 7 -10.14 2.70 14.15
N LEU A 8 -10.38 3.97 14.48
CA LEU A 8 -9.34 4.95 14.78
C LEU A 8 -8.68 4.55 16.10
N PRO A 9 -7.35 4.72 16.27
CA PRO A 9 -6.80 4.97 17.59
C PRO A 9 -6.27 6.39 17.69
N VAL A 10 -6.91 7.11 18.60
CA VAL A 10 -6.44 8.31 19.29
C VAL A 10 -5.24 7.95 20.18
N ILE A 11 -4.28 8.87 20.19
CA ILE A 11 -3.19 9.16 21.14
C ILE A 11 -3.23 8.39 22.48
N ALA A 12 -2.12 7.74 22.83
CA ALA A 12 -1.77 7.40 24.20
C ALA A 12 -0.44 8.09 24.59
N VAL A 13 -0.53 9.01 25.54
CA VAL A 13 0.58 9.67 26.23
C VAL A 13 1.19 8.67 27.22
N GLY A 14 2.51 8.49 27.14
CA GLY A 14 3.29 7.78 28.15
C GLY A 14 4.43 8.67 28.65
N LEU A 15 4.15 9.45 29.70
CA LEU A 15 5.17 10.04 30.57
C LEU A 15 5.64 8.95 31.54
N GLY A 16 6.95 8.75 31.65
CA GLY A 16 7.55 7.82 32.60
C GLY A 16 9.06 7.97 32.62
N GLY A 17 9.55 8.98 33.32
CA GLY A 17 10.97 9.13 33.61
C GLY A 17 11.41 8.21 34.75
N SER A 18 12.62 7.67 34.62
CA SER A 18 13.50 7.40 35.75
C SER A 18 14.94 7.34 35.26
N LEU A 19 15.73 8.34 35.67
CA LEU A 19 17.18 8.36 35.62
C LEU A 19 17.75 7.22 36.45
N ARG A 20 18.71 6.47 35.91
CA ARG A 20 19.78 5.84 36.70
C ARG A 20 21.09 5.84 35.91
N ALA A 21 22.15 6.26 36.59
CA ALA A 21 23.51 6.44 36.11
C ALA A 21 24.41 5.26 36.54
N GLN A 22 25.44 4.96 35.72
CA GLN A 22 26.69 4.22 35.98
C GLN A 22 26.54 2.73 36.37
N ALA A 23 27.36 1.76 35.91
CA ALA A 23 28.80 1.74 35.59
C ALA A 23 29.10 0.70 34.46
N PRO A 24 30.32 0.65 33.89
CA PRO A 24 30.67 -0.29 32.83
C PRO A 24 31.09 -1.64 33.44
N ASP A 25 30.52 -2.73 32.95
CA ASP A 25 31.01 -4.07 33.26
C ASP A 25 31.09 -4.90 31.98
N ASP A 26 32.29 -5.43 31.75
CA ASP A 26 32.70 -6.19 30.58
C ASP A 26 32.11 -7.60 30.64
N SER A 27 31.22 -7.92 29.69
CA SER A 27 30.84 -9.30 29.37
C SER A 27 30.33 -9.36 27.93
N PRO A 28 30.96 -10.15 27.02
CA PRO A 28 30.46 -10.34 25.67
C PRO A 28 29.27 -11.30 25.69
N SER A 29 28.11 -10.78 26.08
CA SER A 29 26.83 -11.47 25.89
C SER A 29 26.32 -11.11 24.49
N SER A 30 26.56 -12.04 23.56
CA SER A 30 25.74 -12.32 22.38
C SER A 30 24.61 -11.32 22.13
N SER A 31 24.88 -10.33 21.29
CA SER A 31 23.88 -9.40 20.77
C SER A 31 22.95 -10.16 19.82
N ALA A 32 22.02 -10.91 20.39
CA ALA A 32 20.79 -11.26 19.72
C ALA A 32 20.03 -9.95 19.49
N SER A 33 20.33 -9.30 18.35
CA SER A 33 19.46 -8.27 17.81
C SER A 33 18.06 -8.88 17.70
N PRO A 34 17.02 -8.27 18.29
CA PRO A 34 15.66 -8.65 17.93
C PRO A 34 15.51 -8.26 16.47
N GLY A 35 15.65 -9.27 15.59
CA GLY A 35 15.35 -9.13 14.18
C GLY A 35 13.94 -8.59 14.10
N VAL A 36 13.81 -7.38 13.58
CA VAL A 36 12.53 -6.81 13.17
C VAL A 36 11.99 -7.78 12.13
N GLU A 37 11.10 -8.67 12.55
CA GLU A 37 10.41 -9.58 11.65
C GLU A 37 9.70 -8.73 10.61
N GLU A 38 10.18 -8.78 9.36
CA GLU A 38 9.53 -8.24 8.18
C GLU A 38 8.19 -8.96 7.92
N ARG A 39 7.18 -8.72 8.77
CA ARG A 39 5.81 -9.16 8.52
C ARG A 39 5.11 -8.18 7.58
N GLY A 40 5.63 -8.04 6.35
CA GLY A 40 5.14 -7.04 5.38
C GLY A 40 4.83 -7.55 3.97
N GLY A 41 5.06 -8.83 3.65
CA GLY A 41 5.09 -9.30 2.25
C GLY A 41 3.83 -10.00 1.69
N GLY A 42 2.86 -10.40 2.51
CA GLY A 42 1.85 -11.38 2.08
C GLY A 42 0.78 -10.86 1.12
N TRP A 43 0.26 -9.65 1.34
CA TRP A 43 -0.97 -9.19 0.68
C TRP A 43 -0.86 -9.05 -0.84
N HIS A 44 0.28 -8.60 -1.35
CA HIS A 44 0.49 -8.40 -2.77
C HIS A 44 0.48 -9.73 -3.55
N HIS A 45 1.04 -10.80 -2.98
CA HIS A 45 1.06 -12.10 -3.62
C HIS A 45 -0.30 -12.77 -3.66
N HIS A 46 -1.16 -12.55 -2.66
CA HIS A 46 -2.49 -13.15 -2.63
C HIS A 46 -3.42 -12.53 -3.68
N HIS A 47 -3.39 -11.21 -3.84
CA HIS A 47 -4.26 -10.54 -4.82
C HIS A 47 -3.88 -10.89 -6.26
N GLU A 48 -2.59 -10.86 -6.58
CA GLU A 48 -2.11 -11.26 -7.91
C GLU A 48 -2.42 -12.73 -8.22
N ARG A 49 -2.16 -13.64 -7.26
CA ARG A 49 -2.47 -15.06 -7.45
C ARG A 49 -3.95 -15.31 -7.67
N TRP A 50 -4.80 -14.61 -6.93
CA TRP A 50 -6.25 -14.68 -7.12
C TRP A 50 -6.63 -14.21 -8.53
N LEU A 51 -6.14 -13.05 -8.95
CA LEU A 51 -6.44 -12.50 -10.28
C LEU A 51 -5.97 -13.42 -11.41
N PHE A 52 -4.76 -13.99 -11.31
CA PHE A 52 -4.24 -14.90 -12.33
C PHE A 52 -5.04 -16.20 -12.43
N ARG A 53 -5.57 -16.67 -11.31
CA ARG A 53 -6.46 -17.84 -11.27
C ARG A 53 -7.80 -17.50 -11.90
N GLU A 54 -8.38 -16.36 -11.54
CA GLU A 54 -9.68 -15.91 -12.04
C GLU A 54 -9.65 -15.70 -13.55
N LEU A 55 -8.60 -15.06 -14.06
CA LEU A 55 -8.40 -14.84 -15.50
C LEU A 55 -7.84 -16.07 -16.23
N GLN A 56 -7.52 -17.15 -15.52
CA GLN A 56 -6.94 -18.37 -16.08
C GLN A 56 -5.74 -18.09 -17.01
N LEU A 57 -4.80 -17.25 -16.55
CA LEU A 57 -3.69 -16.82 -17.40
C LEU A 57 -2.81 -18.00 -17.82
N THR A 58 -2.55 -18.12 -19.12
CA THR A 58 -1.67 -19.14 -19.70
C THR A 58 -0.21 -18.88 -19.35
N ALA A 59 0.67 -19.88 -19.53
CA ALA A 59 2.10 -19.70 -19.27
C ALA A 59 2.74 -18.56 -20.11
N PRO A 60 2.45 -18.44 -21.42
CA PRO A 60 2.92 -17.30 -22.23
C PRO A 60 2.45 -15.94 -21.70
N GLN A 61 1.18 -15.81 -21.33
CA GLN A 61 0.61 -14.57 -20.76
C GLN A 61 1.29 -14.19 -19.43
N ARG A 62 1.52 -15.18 -18.56
CA ARG A 62 2.25 -14.97 -17.29
C ARG A 62 3.69 -14.52 -17.53
N GLN A 63 4.34 -15.04 -18.58
CA GLN A 63 5.69 -14.63 -18.95
C GLN A 63 5.73 -13.18 -19.47
N GLN A 64 4.76 -12.77 -20.31
CA GLN A 64 4.63 -11.39 -20.76
C GLN A 64 4.45 -10.43 -19.56
N LEU A 65 3.57 -10.78 -18.62
CA LEU A 65 3.37 -9.96 -17.42
C LEU A 65 4.60 -9.92 -16.51
N LYS A 66 5.37 -11.01 -16.43
CA LYS A 66 6.65 -11.03 -15.71
C LYS A 66 7.66 -10.08 -16.36
N ALA A 67 7.76 -10.09 -17.69
CA ALA A 67 8.63 -9.20 -18.43
C ALA A 67 8.24 -7.72 -18.23
N TYR A 68 6.95 -7.40 -18.39
CA TYR A 68 6.44 -6.05 -18.14
C TYR A 68 6.78 -5.57 -16.73
N ARG A 69 6.55 -6.40 -15.70
CA ARG A 69 6.88 -6.06 -14.31
C ARG A 69 8.37 -5.88 -14.09
N SER A 70 9.21 -6.72 -14.69
CA SER A 70 10.66 -6.59 -14.61
C SER A 70 11.13 -5.25 -15.17
N ASN A 71 10.62 -4.88 -16.35
CA ASN A 71 10.98 -3.63 -17.04
C ASN A 71 10.53 -2.39 -16.28
N ASN A 72 9.38 -2.46 -15.60
CA ASN A 72 8.80 -1.34 -14.86
C ASN A 72 9.12 -1.35 -13.35
N ARG A 73 9.89 -2.33 -12.86
CA ARG A 73 10.15 -2.54 -11.43
C ARG A 73 10.73 -1.30 -10.76
N ALA A 74 11.69 -0.64 -11.42
CA ALA A 74 12.34 0.55 -10.88
C ALA A 74 11.36 1.72 -10.76
N ALA A 75 10.53 1.95 -11.79
CA ALA A 75 9.53 3.02 -11.79
C ALA A 75 8.52 2.83 -10.65
N PHE A 76 7.96 1.62 -10.51
CA PHE A 76 7.04 1.29 -9.40
C PHE A 76 7.70 1.44 -8.04
N ARG A 77 8.93 0.93 -7.88
CA ARG A 77 9.68 1.04 -6.61
C ARG A 77 9.89 2.50 -6.23
N ASN A 78 10.31 3.34 -7.18
CA ASN A 78 10.59 4.75 -6.92
C ASN A 78 9.32 5.53 -6.59
N ALA A 79 8.22 5.30 -7.32
CA ALA A 79 6.94 5.94 -7.02
C ALA A 79 6.39 5.52 -5.66
N LEU A 80 6.50 4.23 -5.31
CA LEU A 80 6.11 3.74 -3.99
C LEU A 80 6.97 4.35 -2.89
N LEU A 81 8.28 4.41 -3.07
CA LEU A 81 9.20 5.01 -2.11
C LEU A 81 8.85 6.49 -1.89
N SER A 82 8.64 7.25 -2.96
CA SER A 82 8.25 8.67 -2.89
C SER A 82 6.95 8.86 -2.12
N TYR A 83 5.92 8.05 -2.39
CA TYR A 83 4.66 8.09 -1.65
C TYR A 83 4.85 7.79 -0.17
N LEU A 84 5.63 6.76 0.17
CA LEU A 84 5.89 6.40 1.58
C LEU A 84 6.68 7.49 2.30
N GLN A 85 7.68 8.10 1.65
CA GLN A 85 8.45 9.21 2.21
C GLN A 85 7.56 10.44 2.46
N ALA A 86 6.74 10.83 1.48
CA ALA A 86 5.81 11.96 1.65
C ALA A 86 4.83 11.72 2.81
N LYS A 87 4.31 10.49 2.94
CA LYS A 87 3.42 10.13 4.05
C LYS A 87 4.13 10.15 5.39
N ALA A 88 5.38 9.67 5.45
CA ALA A 88 6.20 9.73 6.67
C ALA A 88 6.49 11.18 7.08
N SER A 89 6.80 12.07 6.13
CA SER A 89 7.00 13.50 6.40
C SER A 89 5.74 14.17 6.96
N LEU A 90 4.57 13.91 6.37
CA LEU A 90 3.29 14.42 6.89
C LEU A 90 3.03 13.92 8.31
N GLN A 91 3.20 12.62 8.56
CA GLN A 91 2.99 12.03 9.88
C GLN A 91 3.96 12.61 10.93
N SER A 92 5.22 12.82 10.55
CA SER A 92 6.23 13.43 11.41
C SER A 92 5.82 14.86 11.81
N ALA A 93 5.36 15.67 10.85
CA ALA A 93 4.88 17.03 11.13
C ALA A 93 3.66 17.05 12.06
N ILE A 94 2.73 16.11 11.90
CA ILE A 94 1.59 15.93 12.81
C ILE A 94 2.09 15.61 14.23
N ASN A 95 3.01 14.65 14.38
CA ASN A 95 3.52 14.24 15.68
C ASN A 95 4.32 15.36 16.39
N GLN A 96 4.94 16.25 15.62
CA GLN A 96 5.68 17.40 16.12
C GLN A 96 4.79 18.64 16.38
N ASN A 97 3.47 18.54 16.16
CA ASN A 97 2.54 19.67 16.19
C ASN A 97 2.96 20.84 15.27
N ASN A 98 3.69 20.56 14.18
CA ASN A 98 4.09 21.55 13.20
C ASN A 98 2.95 21.78 12.19
N THR A 99 1.95 22.53 12.62
CA THR A 99 0.71 22.73 11.86
C THR A 99 0.86 23.66 10.66
N ALA A 100 1.85 24.56 10.68
CA ALA A 100 2.07 25.57 9.64
C ALA A 100 2.29 24.98 8.24
N ASN A 101 2.87 23.77 8.15
CA ASN A 101 3.25 23.15 6.88
C ASN A 101 2.35 21.97 6.46
N LEU A 102 1.29 21.65 7.20
CA LEU A 102 0.48 20.45 6.96
C LEU A 102 -0.18 20.45 5.58
N ALA A 103 -0.67 21.60 5.12
CA ALA A 103 -1.30 21.71 3.79
C ALA A 103 -0.32 21.38 2.66
N GLY A 104 0.91 21.90 2.74
CA GLY A 104 1.96 21.60 1.76
C GLY A 104 2.37 20.13 1.78
N LEU A 105 2.54 19.54 2.96
CA LEU A 105 2.87 18.13 3.11
C LEU A 105 1.74 17.20 2.63
N ALA A 106 0.49 17.56 2.87
CA ALA A 106 -0.67 16.83 2.34
C ALA A 106 -0.72 16.89 0.80
N SER A 107 -0.44 18.05 0.20
CA SER A 107 -0.32 18.19 -1.25
C SER A 107 0.79 17.31 -1.84
N ASN A 108 1.93 17.21 -1.15
CA ASN A 108 3.02 16.32 -1.56
C ASN A 108 2.60 14.85 -1.53
N VAL A 109 1.86 14.43 -0.50
CA VAL A 109 1.29 13.06 -0.42
C VAL A 109 0.35 12.81 -1.59
N ALA A 110 -0.57 13.74 -1.87
CA ALA A 110 -1.53 13.60 -2.96
C ALA A 110 -0.83 13.48 -4.33
N THR A 111 0.20 14.29 -4.57
CA THR A 111 0.99 14.25 -5.81
C THR A 111 1.72 12.92 -5.98
N ALA A 112 2.43 12.44 -4.95
CA ALA A 112 3.14 11.17 -5.02
C ALA A 112 2.16 9.98 -5.14
N GLN A 113 1.00 10.06 -4.49
CA GLN A 113 -0.06 9.05 -4.62
C GLN A 113 -0.63 9.02 -6.05
N ALA A 114 -0.88 10.19 -6.66
CA ALA A 114 -1.38 10.28 -8.03
C ALA A 114 -0.41 9.63 -9.03
N GLN A 115 0.90 9.86 -8.89
CA GLN A 115 1.93 9.21 -9.71
C GLN A 115 1.91 7.69 -9.56
N LEU A 116 1.77 7.17 -8.33
CA LEU A 116 1.67 5.74 -8.10
C LEU A 116 0.38 5.15 -8.70
N ILE A 117 -0.74 5.86 -8.61
CA ILE A 117 -2.01 5.45 -9.23
C ILE A 117 -1.87 5.42 -10.75
N GLN A 118 -1.25 6.42 -11.36
CA GLN A 118 -1.01 6.47 -12.80
C GLN A 118 -0.21 5.26 -13.29
N LEU A 119 0.88 4.88 -12.61
CA LEU A 119 1.64 3.68 -12.96
C LEU A 119 0.80 2.40 -12.86
N ARG A 120 -0.04 2.28 -11.83
CA ARG A 120 -0.96 1.13 -11.68
C ARG A 120 -1.97 1.08 -12.81
N ALA A 121 -2.54 2.22 -13.18
CA ALA A 121 -3.48 2.31 -14.29
C ALA A 121 -2.84 1.93 -15.63
N GLN A 122 -1.60 2.37 -15.88
CA GLN A 122 -0.83 1.96 -17.06
C GLN A 122 -0.54 0.45 -17.08
N ALA A 123 -0.26 -0.16 -15.92
CA ALA A 123 -0.08 -1.61 -15.84
C ALA A 123 -1.39 -2.37 -16.11
N GLU A 124 -2.51 -1.89 -15.59
CA GLU A 124 -3.82 -2.49 -15.87
C GLU A 124 -4.19 -2.37 -17.35
N GLU A 125 -3.97 -1.20 -17.96
CA GLU A 125 -4.17 -0.99 -19.41
C GLU A 125 -3.32 -1.96 -20.23
N TYR A 126 -2.02 -2.09 -19.91
CA TYR A 126 -1.14 -3.03 -20.60
C TYR A 126 -1.66 -4.47 -20.53
N ILE A 127 -2.12 -4.91 -19.35
CA ILE A 127 -2.68 -6.26 -19.15
C ILE A 127 -3.90 -6.45 -20.05
N VAL A 128 -4.87 -5.53 -19.99
CA VAL A 128 -6.11 -5.64 -20.76
C VAL A 128 -5.82 -5.61 -22.25
N SER A 129 -5.02 -4.66 -22.72
CA SER A 129 -4.78 -4.44 -24.15
C SER A 129 -3.92 -5.55 -24.78
N ASN A 130 -2.88 -6.02 -24.07
CA ASN A 130 -1.82 -6.85 -24.69
C ASN A 130 -1.77 -8.29 -24.18
N VAL A 131 -2.29 -8.57 -22.98
CA VAL A 131 -2.15 -9.89 -22.34
C VAL A 131 -3.44 -10.69 -22.42
N LEU A 132 -4.60 -10.07 -22.19
CA LEU A 132 -5.88 -10.78 -22.11
C LEU A 132 -6.48 -11.10 -23.49
N THR A 133 -7.01 -12.32 -23.62
CA THR A 133 -7.88 -12.69 -24.75
C THR A 133 -9.27 -12.06 -24.60
N SER A 134 -10.09 -12.04 -25.65
CA SER A 134 -11.46 -11.52 -25.61
C SER A 134 -12.32 -12.16 -24.51
N ASN A 135 -12.21 -13.48 -24.34
CA ASN A 135 -12.95 -14.18 -23.27
C ASN A 135 -12.47 -13.76 -21.87
N GLN A 136 -11.16 -13.56 -21.68
CA GLN A 136 -10.61 -13.11 -20.40
C GLN A 136 -10.95 -11.64 -20.11
N LYS A 137 -11.09 -10.79 -21.14
CA LYS A 137 -11.59 -9.42 -21.01
C LYS A 137 -13.00 -9.39 -20.43
N ASN A 138 -13.89 -10.29 -20.86
CA ASN A 138 -15.22 -10.39 -20.27
C ASN A 138 -15.17 -10.69 -18.76
N VAL A 139 -14.26 -11.58 -18.32
CA VAL A 139 -14.05 -11.87 -16.88
C VAL A 139 -13.49 -10.65 -16.17
N TRP A 140 -12.53 -9.95 -16.77
CA TRP A 140 -11.98 -8.69 -16.26
C TRP A 140 -13.07 -7.63 -16.05
N ASP A 141 -13.95 -7.44 -17.03
CA ASP A 141 -15.04 -6.47 -16.96
C ASP A 141 -16.03 -6.79 -15.84
N GLN A 142 -16.33 -8.08 -15.61
CA GLN A 142 -17.12 -8.49 -14.45
C GLN A 142 -16.45 -8.18 -13.11
N ILE A 143 -15.13 -8.36 -13.02
CA ILE A 143 -14.35 -7.99 -11.84
C ILE A 143 -14.42 -6.47 -11.62
N GLN A 144 -14.28 -5.68 -12.68
CA GLN A 144 -14.35 -4.22 -12.62
C GLN A 144 -15.75 -3.73 -12.22
N ALA A 145 -16.81 -4.31 -12.79
CA ALA A 145 -18.19 -4.01 -12.41
C ALA A 145 -18.44 -4.28 -10.91
N LYS A 146 -17.93 -5.40 -10.38
CA LYS A 146 -18.02 -5.71 -8.93
C LYS A 146 -17.21 -4.72 -8.06
N ARG A 147 -16.11 -4.16 -8.58
CA ARG A 147 -15.35 -3.12 -7.87
C ARG A 147 -16.11 -1.80 -7.87
N ALA A 148 -16.65 -1.41 -9.02
CA ALA A 148 -17.44 -0.20 -9.19
C ALA A 148 -18.70 -0.21 -8.30
N SER A 149 -19.45 -1.32 -8.27
CA SER A 149 -20.60 -1.48 -7.37
C SER A 149 -20.22 -1.32 -5.89
N ARG A 150 -19.13 -1.95 -5.44
CA ARG A 150 -18.65 -1.78 -4.05
C ARG A 150 -18.23 -0.34 -3.73
N LEU A 151 -17.69 0.38 -4.71
CA LEU A 151 -17.36 1.80 -4.54
C LEU A 151 -18.64 2.63 -4.46
N GLN A 152 -19.61 2.38 -5.34
CA GLN A 152 -20.90 3.07 -5.35
C GLN A 152 -21.66 2.83 -4.04
N ASP A 153 -21.69 1.60 -3.53
CA ASP A 153 -22.31 1.27 -2.26
C ASP A 153 -21.71 2.08 -1.10
N ARG A 154 -20.40 2.31 -1.13
CA ARG A 154 -19.71 3.14 -0.12
C ARG A 154 -20.07 4.61 -0.27
N ILE A 155 -20.09 5.12 -1.50
CA ILE A 155 -20.50 6.50 -1.80
C ILE A 155 -21.93 6.73 -1.31
N SER A 156 -22.87 5.85 -1.68
CA SER A 156 -24.28 5.95 -1.29
C SER A 156 -24.47 5.89 0.23
N LYS A 157 -23.68 5.08 0.95
CA LYS A 157 -23.71 5.05 2.42
C LYS A 157 -23.26 6.37 3.04
N LEU A 158 -22.15 6.94 2.56
CA LEU A 158 -21.64 8.22 3.06
C LEU A 158 -22.54 9.41 2.71
N GLN A 159 -23.33 9.31 1.64
CA GLN A 159 -24.31 10.34 1.27
C GLN A 159 -25.61 10.28 2.09
N ALA A 160 -25.86 9.15 2.77
CA ALA A 160 -27.06 8.92 3.56
C ALA A 160 -26.85 9.17 5.08
N GLU A 161 -25.62 9.48 5.49
CA GLU A 161 -25.24 9.97 6.82
C GLU A 161 -25.32 11.50 6.90
#